data_AF-B7IJJ2-F1
#
_entry.id   AF-B7IJJ2-F1
#
_cell.length_a   1.000
_cell.length_b   1.000
_cell.length_c   1.000
_cell.angle_alpha   90.00
_cell.angle_beta   90.00
_cell.angle_gamma   90.00
#
_symmetry.space_group_name_H-M   'P 1'
#
loop_
_entity.id
_entity.type
_entity.pdbx_description
1 polymer ?
#
loop_
_entity_poly.entity_id
_entity_poly.type
_entity_poly.pdbx_seq_one_letter_code
_entity_poly.pdbx_strand_id
1 'polypeptide(L)'
;MKYFTREWYKKMQVLEFVSFIESIKEWSEMDIQSLKEEIEERKIDLLKFLPESIYSIIQNITINSEYPSGELKKLMQEWTTDYEKRMAQLDQSYVEYFNSIEKKLPSNVAQLHKTSLHDSVIKVIKRESEDTLSIVLDCSGTFSEFDKLEVTFIGVTKCSMQENFDSAWWLYHEIALTEDGFELGVLFDSPFREVTICAANVLLVKK
;
A
#
# COMPACT_ATOMS: atom_id res chain seq x y z
N MET A 1 1.05 5.01 16.46
CA MET A 1 2.08 5.31 15.45
C MET A 1 1.55 4.75 14.15
N LYS A 2 1.58 5.51 13.04
CA LYS A 2 1.19 4.99 11.72
C LYS A 2 2.46 4.53 11.01
N TYR A 3 2.52 3.26 10.63
CA TYR A 3 3.67 2.67 9.93
C TYR A 3 3.48 2.84 8.43
N PHE A 4 2.34 2.39 7.93
CA PHE A 4 2.01 2.49 6.51
C PHE A 4 1.12 3.71 6.29
N THR A 5 1.60 4.64 5.48
CA THR A 5 0.88 5.87 5.12
C THR A 5 0.72 5.96 3.61
N ARG A 6 -0.17 6.83 3.15
CA ARG A 6 -0.32 7.20 1.75
C ARG A 6 0.98 7.76 1.16
N GLU A 7 1.72 8.54 1.94
CA GLU A 7 3.01 9.09 1.52
C GLU A 7 4.05 7.98 1.38
N TRP A 8 4.08 7.05 2.34
CA TRP A 8 4.91 5.84 2.26
C TRP A 8 4.60 5.02 1.00
N TYR A 9 3.33 4.77 0.71
CA TYR A 9 2.93 4.01 -0.48
C TYR A 9 3.37 4.70 -1.77
N LYS A 10 3.13 6.01 -1.92
CA LYS A 10 3.61 6.76 -3.09
C LYS A 10 5.13 6.69 -3.25
N LYS A 11 5.87 6.71 -2.15
CA LYS A 11 7.32 6.62 -2.18
C LYS A 11 7.81 5.20 -2.52
N MET A 12 7.09 4.17 -2.08
CA MET A 12 7.31 2.78 -2.52
C MET A 12 7.08 2.64 -4.03
N GLN A 13 6.02 3.24 -4.58
CA GLN A 13 5.77 3.24 -6.03
C GLN A 13 6.90 3.92 -6.82
N VAL A 14 7.47 5.02 -6.30
CA VAL A 14 8.66 5.65 -6.89
C VAL A 14 9.88 4.74 -6.81
N LEU A 15 10.08 4.02 -5.69
CA LEU A 15 11.15 3.05 -5.57
C LEU A 15 11.05 1.95 -6.63
N GLU A 16 9.89 1.28 -6.71
CA GLU A 16 9.65 0.21 -7.68
C GLU A 16 9.94 0.66 -9.11
N PHE A 17 9.51 1.87 -9.45
CA PHE A 17 9.76 2.48 -10.75
C PHE A 17 11.26 2.74 -11.01
N VAL A 18 11.99 3.28 -10.02
CA VAL A 18 13.44 3.50 -10.15
C VAL A 18 14.20 2.19 -10.26
N SER A 19 13.86 1.19 -9.45
CA SER A 19 14.44 -0.16 -9.50
C SER A 19 14.15 -0.84 -10.84
N PHE A 20 12.96 -0.64 -11.40
CA PHE A 20 12.65 -1.09 -12.77
C PHE A 20 13.61 -0.45 -13.78
N ILE A 21 13.79 0.88 -13.74
CA ILE A 21 14.70 1.56 -14.67
C ILE A 21 16.15 1.04 -14.51
N GLU A 22 16.59 0.81 -13.27
CA GLU A 22 17.91 0.25 -12.99
C GLU A 22 18.08 -1.16 -13.59
N SER A 23 17.02 -1.98 -13.55
CA SER A 23 17.04 -3.37 -14.01
C SER A 23 17.18 -3.54 -15.52
N ILE A 24 16.85 -2.49 -16.29
CA ILE A 24 16.94 -2.51 -17.75
C ILE A 24 18.39 -2.70 -18.13
N LYS A 25 18.71 -3.75 -18.89
CA LYS A 25 20.08 -4.04 -19.33
C LYS A 25 20.42 -3.36 -20.64
N GLU A 26 19.48 -3.35 -21.58
CA GLU A 26 19.64 -2.82 -22.93
C GLU A 26 18.44 -1.92 -23.30
N TRP A 27 18.72 -0.70 -23.77
CA TRP A 27 17.67 0.28 -24.13
C TRP A 27 16.82 -0.13 -25.32
N SER A 28 17.35 -1.01 -26.17
CA SER A 28 16.66 -1.57 -27.34
C SER A 28 15.53 -2.53 -26.99
N GLU A 29 15.50 -3.06 -25.77
CA GLU A 29 14.46 -4.02 -25.34
C GLU A 29 13.21 -3.32 -24.79
N MET A 30 13.21 -1.99 -24.74
CA MET A 30 12.20 -1.22 -24.02
C MET A 30 11.30 -0.40 -24.93
N ASP A 31 10.02 -0.34 -24.56
CA ASP A 31 9.10 0.67 -25.08
C ASP A 31 9.37 2.01 -24.40
N ILE A 32 10.23 2.81 -25.02
CA ILE A 32 10.60 4.14 -24.53
C ILE A 32 9.38 5.06 -24.45
N GLN A 33 8.39 4.91 -25.34
CA GLN A 33 7.22 5.78 -25.34
C GLN A 33 6.35 5.51 -24.11
N SER A 34 6.09 4.23 -23.82
CA SER A 34 5.41 3.82 -22.59
C SER A 34 6.14 4.32 -21.34
N LEU A 35 7.48 4.18 -21.28
CA LEU A 35 8.26 4.69 -20.15
C LEU A 35 8.11 6.22 -19.97
N LYS A 36 8.09 6.99 -21.07
CA LYS A 36 7.89 8.44 -21.00
C LYS A 36 6.52 8.81 -20.45
N GLU A 37 5.50 8.07 -20.84
CA GLU A 37 4.13 8.25 -20.33
C GLU A 37 4.09 7.94 -18.84
N GLU A 38 4.69 6.84 -18.39
CA GLU A 38 4.77 6.50 -16.97
C GLU A 38 5.52 7.55 -16.14
N ILE A 39 6.61 8.12 -16.67
CA ILE A 39 7.35 9.21 -16.04
C ILE A 39 6.46 10.45 -15.89
N GLU A 40 5.73 10.84 -16.92
CA GLU A 40 4.87 12.03 -16.87
C GLU A 40 3.71 11.84 -15.88
N GLU A 41 3.08 10.66 -15.87
CA GLU A 41 2.03 10.31 -14.90
C GLU A 41 2.52 10.40 -13.45
N ARG A 42 3.76 9.98 -13.19
CA ARG A 42 4.35 9.93 -11.83
C ARG A 42 5.18 11.16 -11.48
N LYS A 43 5.30 12.14 -12.38
CA LYS A 43 6.22 13.28 -12.29
C LYS A 43 6.18 14.02 -10.96
N ILE A 44 4.98 14.26 -10.43
CA ILE A 44 4.81 14.96 -9.14
C ILE A 44 5.48 14.17 -8.01
N ASP A 45 5.27 12.86 -7.95
CA ASP A 45 5.83 12.02 -6.90
C ASP A 45 7.34 11.78 -7.14
N LEU A 46 7.77 11.62 -8.40
CA LEU A 46 9.19 11.52 -8.75
C LEU A 46 9.98 12.75 -8.29
N LEU A 47 9.49 13.95 -8.60
CA LEU A 47 10.13 15.20 -8.16
C LEU A 47 10.05 15.36 -6.64
N LYS A 48 8.97 14.91 -6.00
CA LYS A 48 8.83 15.00 -4.54
C LYS A 48 9.83 14.11 -3.79
N PHE A 49 10.05 12.89 -4.26
CA PHE A 49 10.76 11.87 -3.48
C PHE A 49 12.20 11.60 -3.93
N LEU A 50 12.53 11.87 -5.18
CA LEU A 50 13.89 11.68 -5.68
C LEU A 50 14.79 12.86 -5.33
N PRO A 51 16.08 12.61 -5.06
CA PRO A 51 17.08 13.66 -4.94
C PRO A 51 17.19 14.46 -6.25
N GLU A 52 17.48 15.75 -6.16
CA GLU A 52 17.63 16.63 -7.33
C GLU A 52 18.71 16.14 -8.31
N SER A 53 19.76 15.51 -7.82
CA SER A 53 20.82 14.91 -8.65
C SER A 53 20.27 13.85 -9.62
N ILE A 54 19.17 13.18 -9.26
CA ILE A 54 18.52 12.13 -10.06
C ILE A 54 17.54 12.74 -11.09
N TYR A 55 17.14 14.00 -10.99
CA TYR A 55 16.22 14.62 -11.96
C TYR A 55 16.80 14.66 -13.38
N SER A 56 18.12 14.72 -13.52
CA SER A 56 18.80 14.64 -14.81
C SER A 56 18.49 13.33 -15.56
N ILE A 57 18.21 12.24 -14.84
CA ILE A 57 17.77 10.95 -15.42
C ILE A 57 16.41 11.09 -16.06
N ILE A 58 15.45 11.65 -15.32
CA ILE A 58 14.09 11.89 -15.82
C ILE A 58 14.15 12.74 -17.11
N GLN A 59 14.98 13.78 -17.12
CA GLN A 59 15.17 14.62 -18.30
C GLN A 59 15.83 13.87 -19.46
N ASN A 60 16.89 13.10 -19.22
CA ASN A 60 17.58 12.35 -20.27
C ASN A 60 16.68 11.30 -20.92
N ILE A 61 15.88 10.59 -20.12
CA ILE A 61 14.92 9.60 -20.64
C ILE A 61 13.83 10.32 -21.43
N THR A 62 13.22 11.38 -20.88
CA THR A 62 12.08 12.07 -21.52
C THR A 62 12.46 12.85 -22.78
N ILE A 63 13.58 13.57 -22.78
CA ILE A 63 13.98 14.47 -23.86
C ILE A 63 14.82 13.74 -24.90
N ASN A 64 15.88 13.04 -24.46
CA ASN A 64 16.88 12.48 -25.37
C ASN A 64 16.59 11.02 -25.74
N SER A 65 15.64 10.35 -25.05
CA SER A 65 15.42 8.91 -25.17
C SER A 65 16.69 8.10 -24.90
N GLU A 66 17.57 8.63 -24.05
CA GLU A 66 18.89 8.07 -23.80
C GLU A 66 18.92 7.23 -22.53
N TYR A 67 19.72 6.19 -22.57
CA TYR A 67 19.97 5.36 -21.41
C TYR A 67 20.77 6.12 -20.34
N PRO A 68 20.45 5.97 -19.04
CA PRO A 68 21.24 6.61 -18.00
C PRO A 68 22.71 6.24 -18.08
N SER A 69 23.59 7.23 -17.90
CA SER A 69 25.03 7.01 -17.81
C SER A 69 25.38 6.12 -16.61
N GLY A 70 26.58 5.54 -16.61
CA GLY A 70 27.04 4.69 -15.51
C GLY A 70 27.07 5.42 -14.15
N GLU A 71 27.38 6.73 -14.15
CA GLU A 71 27.35 7.55 -12.94
C GLU A 71 25.92 7.72 -12.41
N LEU A 72 24.97 8.01 -13.29
CA LEU A 72 23.56 8.17 -12.93
C LEU A 72 22.94 6.88 -12.40
N LYS A 73 23.26 5.73 -13.02
CA LYS A 73 22.86 4.41 -12.51
C LYS A 73 23.37 4.15 -11.10
N LYS A 74 24.63 4.52 -10.84
CA LYS A 74 25.23 4.33 -9.51
C LYS A 74 24.49 5.17 -8.45
N LEU A 75 24.11 6.41 -8.78
CA LEU A 75 23.32 7.26 -7.88
C LEU A 75 21.93 6.68 -7.61
N MET A 76 21.26 6.14 -8.65
CA MET A 76 19.98 5.45 -8.48
C MET A 76 20.13 4.24 -7.55
N GLN A 77 21.15 3.41 -7.78
CA GLN A 77 21.45 2.23 -6.96
C GLN A 77 21.68 2.58 -5.49
N GLU A 78 22.47 3.61 -5.22
CA GLU A 78 22.75 4.08 -3.86
C GLU A 78 21.46 4.58 -3.18
N TRP A 79 20.61 5.32 -3.90
CA TRP A 79 19.32 5.78 -3.38
C TRP A 79 18.33 4.63 -3.14
N THR A 80 18.21 3.69 -4.09
CA THR A 80 17.37 2.49 -3.97
C THR A 80 17.77 1.68 -2.75
N THR A 81 19.07 1.39 -2.60
CA THR A 81 19.60 0.61 -1.47
C THR A 81 19.34 1.28 -0.12
N ASP A 82 19.58 2.60 0.00
CA ASP A 82 19.29 3.35 1.22
C ASP A 82 17.80 3.32 1.56
N TYR A 83 16.94 3.48 0.55
CA TYR A 83 15.50 3.50 0.76
C TYR A 83 14.95 2.13 1.13
N GLU A 84 15.34 1.06 0.43
CA GLU A 84 15.01 -0.32 0.77
C GLU A 84 15.38 -0.65 2.21
N LYS A 85 16.56 -0.22 2.67
CA LYS A 85 16.98 -0.40 4.07
C LYS A 85 16.01 0.28 5.05
N ARG A 86 15.55 1.49 4.75
CA ARG A 86 14.58 2.21 5.59
C ARG A 86 13.20 1.54 5.57
N MET A 87 12.78 0.99 4.43
CA MET A 87 11.54 0.22 4.31
C MET A 87 11.60 -1.06 5.13
N ALA A 88 12.67 -1.83 5.00
CA ALA A 88 12.87 -3.05 5.78
C ALA A 88 12.86 -2.76 7.30
N GLN A 89 13.44 -1.63 7.74
CA GLN A 89 13.39 -1.22 9.15
C GLN A 89 11.97 -0.88 9.61
N LEU A 90 11.18 -0.22 8.76
CA LEU A 90 9.80 0.15 9.08
C LEU A 90 8.89 -1.08 9.14
N ASP A 91 9.01 -1.97 8.16
CA ASP A 91 8.30 -3.26 8.11
C ASP A 91 8.62 -4.09 9.35
N GLN A 92 9.91 -4.21 9.68
CA GLN A 92 10.37 -4.91 10.88
C GLN A 92 9.78 -4.28 12.16
N SER A 93 9.77 -2.95 12.25
CA SER A 93 9.19 -2.24 13.40
C SER A 93 7.70 -2.51 13.55
N TYR A 94 6.96 -2.56 12.45
CA TYR A 94 5.54 -2.90 12.46
C TYR A 94 5.30 -4.36 12.85
N VAL A 95 6.07 -5.29 12.32
CA VAL A 95 5.99 -6.72 12.67
C VAL A 95 6.27 -6.93 14.16
N GLU A 96 7.31 -6.31 14.69
CA GLU A 96 7.64 -6.36 16.12
C GLU A 96 6.51 -5.79 16.98
N TYR A 97 5.95 -4.66 16.57
CA TYR A 97 4.82 -4.05 17.24
C TYR A 97 3.59 -4.96 17.22
N PHE A 98 3.19 -5.48 16.06
CA PHE A 98 2.05 -6.37 15.93
C PHE A 98 2.21 -7.62 16.80
N ASN A 99 3.38 -8.27 16.77
CA ASN A 99 3.70 -9.42 17.60
C ASN A 99 3.59 -9.10 19.10
N SER A 100 3.93 -7.89 19.52
CA SER A 100 3.83 -7.44 20.92
C SER A 100 2.38 -7.27 21.42
N ILE A 101 1.43 -6.99 20.50
CA ILE A 101 0.01 -6.78 20.82
C ILE A 101 -0.86 -7.99 20.47
N GLU A 102 -0.39 -8.93 19.65
CA GLU A 102 -1.19 -10.02 19.08
C GLU A 102 -1.98 -10.80 20.13
N LYS A 103 -1.35 -11.17 21.25
CA LYS A 103 -1.99 -11.94 22.34
C LYS A 103 -3.05 -11.14 23.12
N LYS A 104 -3.08 -9.82 22.96
CA LYS A 104 -4.05 -8.91 23.61
C LYS A 104 -5.23 -8.61 22.69
N LEU A 105 -5.11 -8.88 21.39
CA LEU A 105 -6.18 -8.69 20.43
C LEU A 105 -7.17 -9.87 20.49
N PRO A 106 -8.46 -9.63 20.17
CA PRO A 106 -9.38 -10.73 19.87
C PRO A 106 -8.81 -11.63 18.75
N SER A 107 -9.07 -12.94 18.84
CA SER A 107 -8.50 -13.93 17.91
C SER A 107 -8.78 -13.60 16.44
N ASN A 108 -9.98 -13.12 16.14
CA ASN A 108 -10.39 -12.79 14.77
C ASN A 108 -9.69 -11.52 14.24
N VAL A 109 -9.33 -10.59 15.13
CA VAL A 109 -8.57 -9.38 14.75
C VAL A 109 -7.14 -9.76 14.41
N ALA A 110 -6.52 -10.64 15.22
CA ALA A 110 -5.21 -11.19 14.88
C ALA A 110 -5.25 -12.01 13.58
N GLN A 111 -6.34 -12.73 13.32
CA GLN A 111 -6.55 -13.46 12.07
C GLN A 111 -6.75 -12.53 10.87
N LEU A 112 -7.43 -11.39 11.04
CA LEU A 112 -7.59 -10.38 9.99
C LEU A 112 -6.23 -9.92 9.47
N HIS A 113 -5.29 -9.61 10.37
CA HIS A 113 -3.92 -9.24 10.00
C HIS A 113 -3.20 -10.33 9.19
N LYS A 114 -3.34 -11.58 9.62
CA LYS A 114 -2.71 -12.74 8.95
C LYS A 114 -3.36 -13.07 7.61
N THR A 115 -4.62 -12.66 7.44
CA THR A 115 -5.36 -12.80 6.20
C THR A 115 -5.01 -11.59 5.33
N SER A 116 -3.92 -11.69 4.56
CA SER A 116 -3.53 -10.59 3.67
C SER A 116 -4.70 -10.25 2.75
N LEU A 117 -5.12 -8.98 2.77
CA LEU A 117 -6.20 -8.46 1.93
C LEU A 117 -5.67 -7.63 0.75
N HIS A 118 -4.35 -7.62 0.53
CA HIS A 118 -3.73 -6.91 -0.59
C HIS A 118 -4.38 -7.33 -1.91
N ASP A 119 -4.71 -6.35 -2.76
CA ASP A 119 -5.42 -6.49 -4.04
C ASP A 119 -6.86 -7.00 -3.97
N SER A 120 -7.42 -7.19 -2.77
CA SER A 120 -8.85 -7.50 -2.65
C SER A 120 -9.68 -6.28 -3.03
N VAL A 121 -10.81 -6.51 -3.70
CA VAL A 121 -11.65 -5.46 -4.27
C VAL A 121 -12.94 -5.32 -3.46
N ILE A 122 -13.25 -4.10 -3.01
CA ILE A 122 -14.53 -3.81 -2.36
C ILE A 122 -15.66 -4.01 -3.36
N LYS A 123 -16.59 -4.92 -3.01
CA LYS A 123 -17.83 -5.13 -3.75
C LYS A 123 -19.02 -4.44 -3.10
N VAL A 124 -19.09 -4.51 -1.77
CA VAL A 124 -20.24 -3.96 -1.02
C VAL A 124 -19.78 -3.49 0.34
N ILE A 125 -20.27 -2.33 0.75
CA ILE A 125 -20.17 -1.84 2.14
C ILE A 125 -21.59 -1.75 2.69
N LYS A 126 -21.84 -2.36 3.85
CA LYS A 126 -23.14 -2.37 4.51
C LYS A 126 -23.02 -1.87 5.93
N ARG A 127 -23.82 -0.87 6.28
CA ARG A 127 -24.01 -0.43 7.67
C ARG A 127 -25.29 -1.08 8.19
N GLU A 128 -25.16 -2.16 8.95
CA GLU A 128 -26.31 -2.89 9.50
C GLU A 128 -26.91 -2.14 10.71
N SER A 129 -26.05 -1.43 11.46
CA SER A 129 -26.41 -0.59 12.60
C SER A 129 -25.33 0.47 12.87
N GLU A 130 -25.55 1.36 13.84
CA GLU A 130 -24.54 2.35 14.25
C GLU A 130 -23.22 1.70 14.69
N ASP A 131 -23.26 0.50 15.27
CA ASP A 131 -22.12 -0.22 15.81
C ASP A 131 -21.65 -1.42 14.96
N THR A 132 -22.27 -1.68 13.81
CA THR A 132 -21.94 -2.82 12.94
C THR A 132 -21.73 -2.40 11.48
N LEU A 133 -20.56 -2.72 10.93
CA LEU A 133 -20.16 -2.44 9.56
C LEU A 133 -19.66 -3.73 8.88
N SER A 134 -20.21 -4.08 7.73
CA SER A 134 -19.76 -5.21 6.91
C SER A 134 -19.16 -4.72 5.60
N ILE A 135 -18.01 -5.28 5.23
CA ILE A 135 -17.36 -5.06 3.93
C ILE A 135 -17.25 -6.41 3.23
N VAL A 136 -17.80 -6.50 2.02
CA VAL A 136 -17.69 -7.67 1.16
C VAL A 136 -16.59 -7.41 0.14
N LEU A 137 -15.61 -8.29 0.14
CA LEU A 137 -14.44 -8.26 -0.72
C LEU A 137 -14.49 -9.39 -1.74
N ASP A 138 -14.09 -9.06 -2.96
CA ASP A 138 -13.70 -10.01 -3.99
C ASP A 138 -12.19 -10.23 -3.88
N CYS A 139 -11.82 -11.47 -3.64
CA CYS A 139 -10.46 -11.91 -3.37
C CYS A 139 -9.91 -12.82 -4.48
N SER A 140 -10.65 -13.03 -5.59
CA SER A 140 -10.25 -13.98 -6.63
C SER A 140 -8.98 -13.58 -7.39
N GLY A 141 -8.61 -12.30 -7.33
CA GLY A 141 -7.36 -11.77 -7.90
C GLY A 141 -6.17 -11.77 -6.92
N THR A 142 -6.36 -12.27 -5.70
CA THR A 142 -5.34 -12.23 -4.64
C THR A 142 -4.65 -13.58 -4.47
N PHE A 143 -3.61 -13.62 -3.63
CA PHE A 143 -2.95 -14.88 -3.23
C PHE A 143 -3.71 -15.63 -2.12
N SER A 144 -4.97 -15.30 -1.86
CA SER A 144 -5.80 -15.93 -0.84
C SER A 144 -6.30 -17.31 -1.27
N GLU A 145 -6.58 -18.18 -0.29
CA GLU A 145 -7.21 -19.50 -0.52
C GLU A 145 -8.74 -19.43 -0.75
N PHE A 146 -9.29 -18.23 -0.88
CA PHE A 146 -10.73 -17.98 -1.01
C PHE A 146 -10.99 -16.84 -2.00
N ASP A 147 -12.09 -16.94 -2.73
CA ASP A 147 -12.47 -15.95 -3.74
C ASP A 147 -13.30 -14.81 -3.15
N LYS A 148 -13.92 -15.02 -1.98
CA LYS A 148 -14.76 -14.01 -1.35
C LYS A 148 -14.59 -14.00 0.16
N LEU A 149 -14.54 -12.78 0.70
CA LEU A 149 -14.49 -12.55 2.14
C LEU A 149 -15.52 -11.49 2.53
N GLU A 150 -16.28 -11.78 3.58
CA GLU A 150 -17.07 -10.78 4.28
C GLU A 150 -16.43 -10.49 5.64
N VAL A 151 -16.05 -9.23 5.84
CA VAL A 151 -15.43 -8.70 7.05
C VAL A 151 -16.47 -7.86 7.79
N THR A 152 -16.94 -8.35 8.94
CA THR A 152 -17.94 -7.64 9.76
C THR A 152 -17.30 -7.12 11.04
N PHE A 153 -17.19 -5.81 11.14
CA PHE A 153 -16.73 -5.09 12.33
C PHE A 153 -17.87 -4.94 13.33
N ILE A 154 -17.60 -5.27 14.59
CA ILE A 154 -18.56 -5.26 15.70
C ILE A 154 -18.10 -4.25 16.75
N GLY A 155 -19.05 -3.48 17.30
CA GLY A 155 -18.75 -2.44 18.29
C GLY A 155 -17.98 -1.28 17.65
N VAL A 156 -18.37 -0.88 16.44
CA VAL A 156 -17.72 0.20 15.70
C VAL A 156 -17.96 1.53 16.41
N THR A 157 -16.89 2.15 16.91
CA THR A 157 -16.94 3.47 17.56
C THR A 157 -16.52 4.60 16.63
N LYS A 158 -15.76 4.28 15.58
CA LYS A 158 -15.28 5.25 14.58
C LYS A 158 -15.12 4.58 13.23
N CYS A 159 -15.54 5.27 12.18
CA CYS A 159 -15.29 4.88 10.80
C CYS A 159 -15.12 6.15 9.96
N SER A 160 -13.97 6.32 9.31
CA SER A 160 -13.69 7.50 8.47
C SER A 160 -14.06 7.31 6.99
N MET A 161 -14.71 6.20 6.62
CA MET A 161 -15.26 6.03 5.28
C MET A 161 -16.48 6.93 5.10
N GLN A 162 -16.30 8.01 4.35
CA GLN A 162 -17.35 8.99 4.02
C GLN A 162 -17.72 8.98 2.54
N GLU A 163 -16.86 8.39 1.70
CA GLU A 163 -17.00 8.35 0.25
C GLU A 163 -17.42 6.94 -0.21
N ASN A 164 -17.82 6.83 -1.47
CA ASN A 164 -18.06 5.54 -2.09
C ASN A 164 -16.70 4.90 -2.45
N PHE A 165 -16.45 3.69 -1.93
CA PHE A 165 -15.26 2.88 -2.22
C PHE A 165 -15.62 1.68 -3.13
N ASP A 166 -16.71 1.76 -3.90
CA ASP A 166 -17.10 0.72 -4.85
C ASP A 166 -15.94 0.42 -5.80
N SER A 167 -15.57 -0.85 -5.90
CA SER A 167 -14.45 -1.35 -6.72
C SER A 167 -13.06 -0.89 -6.26
N ALA A 168 -12.93 -0.28 -5.09
CA ALA A 168 -11.63 0.08 -4.53
C ALA A 168 -10.81 -1.17 -4.19
N TRP A 169 -9.54 -1.14 -4.53
CA TRP A 169 -8.54 -2.11 -4.11
C TRP A 169 -8.04 -1.78 -2.70
N TRP A 170 -7.90 -2.83 -1.91
CA TRP A 170 -7.29 -2.79 -0.60
C TRP A 170 -5.77 -2.87 -0.76
N LEU A 171 -5.07 -1.76 -0.57
CA LEU A 171 -3.62 -1.69 -0.81
C LEU A 171 -2.81 -2.15 0.39
N TYR A 172 -3.11 -1.65 1.59
CA TYR A 172 -2.46 -2.13 2.80
C TYR A 172 -3.41 -2.01 3.99
N HIS A 173 -3.10 -2.72 5.06
CA HIS A 173 -3.65 -2.38 6.36
C HIS A 173 -2.63 -2.54 7.50
N GLU A 174 -2.88 -1.81 8.58
CA GLU A 174 -2.18 -1.95 9.85
C GLU A 174 -3.18 -2.04 11.00
N ILE A 175 -2.82 -2.75 12.06
CA ILE A 175 -3.66 -2.90 13.26
C ILE A 175 -2.93 -2.31 14.46
N ALA A 176 -3.64 -1.48 15.22
CA ALA A 176 -3.21 -0.99 16.53
C ALA A 176 -4.19 -1.42 17.63
N LEU A 177 -3.65 -1.74 18.80
CA LEU A 177 -4.45 -2.01 20.00
C LEU A 177 -4.99 -0.70 20.58
N THR A 178 -6.25 -0.71 21.02
CA THR A 178 -6.91 0.41 21.72
C THR A 178 -7.49 -0.09 23.05
N GLU A 179 -8.00 0.82 23.89
CA GLU A 179 -8.59 0.46 25.19
C GLU A 179 -9.79 -0.48 25.05
N ASP A 180 -10.67 -0.22 24.07
CA ASP A 180 -11.93 -0.92 23.88
C ASP A 180 -11.93 -1.93 22.71
N GLY A 181 -10.77 -2.20 22.11
CA GLY A 181 -10.65 -3.08 20.95
C GLY A 181 -9.44 -2.77 20.09
N PHE A 182 -9.64 -2.47 18.82
CA PHE A 182 -8.58 -2.19 17.86
C PHE A 182 -8.91 -1.03 16.92
N GLU A 183 -7.86 -0.43 16.38
CA GLU A 183 -7.90 0.48 15.24
C GLU A 183 -7.30 -0.23 14.02
N LEU A 184 -8.06 -0.27 12.94
CA LEU A 184 -7.61 -0.68 11.61
C LEU A 184 -7.35 0.55 10.77
N GLY A 185 -6.09 0.75 10.37
CA GLY A 185 -5.72 1.68 9.31
C GLY A 185 -5.69 0.94 7.97
N VAL A 186 -6.35 1.48 6.95
CA VAL A 186 -6.40 0.90 5.60
C VAL A 186 -6.09 1.97 4.58
N LEU A 187 -5.35 1.66 3.52
CA LEU A 187 -5.28 2.50 2.33
C LEU A 187 -6.01 1.83 1.19
N PHE A 188 -6.88 2.61 0.54
CA PHE A 188 -7.54 2.24 -0.70
C PHE A 188 -6.95 3.00 -1.88
N ASP A 189 -7.05 2.43 -3.08
CA ASP A 189 -6.60 3.05 -4.33
C ASP A 189 -7.60 4.09 -4.87
N SER A 190 -8.90 3.89 -4.67
CA SER A 190 -9.98 4.67 -5.28
C SER A 190 -11.20 4.80 -4.37
N PRO A 191 -11.46 5.97 -3.77
CA PRO A 191 -10.57 7.13 -3.73
C PRO A 191 -9.25 6.82 -3.02
N PHE A 192 -8.15 7.39 -3.50
CA PHE A 192 -6.81 7.18 -2.94
C PHE A 192 -6.69 7.80 -1.53
N ARG A 193 -7.10 7.05 -0.51
CA ARG A 193 -7.37 7.58 0.83
C ARG A 193 -7.10 6.57 1.94
N GLU A 194 -6.48 7.09 2.99
CA GLU A 194 -6.37 6.38 4.27
C GLU A 194 -7.71 6.41 5.01
N VAL A 195 -8.15 5.24 5.43
CA VAL A 195 -9.34 5.00 6.22
C VAL A 195 -8.95 4.45 7.58
N THR A 196 -9.69 4.87 8.60
CA THR A 196 -9.60 4.34 9.95
C THR A 196 -10.93 3.74 10.37
N ILE A 197 -10.90 2.52 10.88
CA ILE A 197 -12.04 1.84 11.50
C ILE A 197 -11.62 1.44 12.92
N CYS A 198 -12.32 1.95 13.94
CA CYS A 198 -12.15 1.50 15.33
C CYS A 198 -13.34 0.63 15.70
N ALA A 199 -13.06 -0.57 16.21
CA ALA A 199 -14.08 -1.56 16.55
C ALA A 199 -13.62 -2.44 17.71
N ALA A 200 -14.57 -3.07 18.40
CA ALA A 200 -14.29 -4.00 19.50
C ALA A 200 -13.77 -5.35 18.97
N ASN A 201 -14.34 -5.85 17.86
CA ASN A 201 -13.97 -7.13 17.26
C ASN A 201 -14.31 -7.17 15.75
N VAL A 202 -13.93 -8.25 15.08
CA VAL A 202 -14.26 -8.54 13.68
C VAL A 202 -14.71 -9.99 13.52
N LEU A 203 -15.58 -10.25 12.54
CA LEU A 203 -15.90 -11.58 12.04
C LEU A 203 -15.43 -11.71 10.60
N LEU A 204 -14.85 -12.86 10.28
CA LEU A 204 -14.33 -13.18 8.95
C LEU A 204 -15.12 -14.36 8.41
N VAL A 205 -15.92 -14.13 7.37
CA VAL A 205 -16.71 -15.18 6.71
C VAL A 205 -16.20 -15.38 5.29
N LYS A 206 -15.43 -16.46 5.11
CA LYS A 206 -14.92 -16.90 3.80
C LYS A 206 -16.04 -17.61 3.04
N LYS A 207 -16.25 -17.27 1.77
CA LYS A 207 -17.32 -17.82 0.93
C LYS A 207 -16.76 -18.34 -0.39
#